data_AF-A0A5M8S1I5-F1
#
_entry.id   AF-A0A5M8S1I5-F1
#
_cell.length_a   1.000
_cell.length_b   1.000
_cell.length_c   1.000
_cell.angle_alpha   90.00
_cell.angle_beta   90.00
_cell.angle_gamma   90.00
#
_symmetry.space_group_name_H-M   'P 1'
#
loop_
_entity.id
_entity.type
_entity.pdbx_description
1 polymer ?
#
loop_
_entity_poly.entity_id
_entity_poly.type
_entity_poly.pdbx_seq_one_letter_code
_entity_poly.pdbx_strand_id
1 'polypeptide(L)'
;MLQFVTSTLPKLKFILRREEGRADKGDNRALDVLFLDDFKIVVENFEWIKESIENGEDPTEYDFNSWVDALNEYLDCLYDIGDTVTISRDSRINDEKFLWVS
;
A
#
# COMPACT_ATOMS: atom_id res chain seq x y z
N MET A 1 9.47 -1.33 -12.96
CA MET A 1 8.68 -0.26 -12.34
C MET A 1 7.25 -0.25 -12.85
N LEU A 2 6.98 0.17 -14.09
CA LEU A 2 5.60 0.26 -14.62
C LEU A 2 4.82 -1.07 -14.52
N GLN A 3 5.48 -2.19 -14.84
CA GLN A 3 4.89 -3.53 -14.76
C GLN A 3 4.53 -3.94 -13.32
N PHE A 4 5.33 -3.51 -12.33
CA PHE A 4 5.04 -3.75 -10.91
C PHE A 4 3.85 -2.91 -10.46
N VAL A 5 3.86 -1.61 -10.77
CA VAL A 5 2.77 -0.70 -10.39
C VAL A 5 1.46 -1.13 -11.03
N THR A 6 1.47 -1.52 -12.31
CA THR A 6 0.27 -2.01 -13.01
C THR A 6 -0.24 -3.36 -12.50
N SER A 7 0.61 -4.25 -11.98
CA SER A 7 0.17 -5.53 -11.42
C SER A 7 -0.23 -5.47 -9.95
N THR A 8 0.45 -4.63 -9.17
CA THR A 8 0.36 -4.61 -7.70
C THR A 8 -0.66 -3.58 -7.23
N LEU A 9 -0.71 -2.40 -7.83
CA LEU A 9 -1.64 -1.33 -7.44
C LEU A 9 -3.12 -1.78 -7.48
N PRO A 10 -3.61 -2.53 -8.49
CA PRO A 10 -4.99 -3.03 -8.47
C PRO A 10 -5.28 -3.95 -7.28
N LYS A 11 -4.29 -4.75 -6.85
CA LYS A 11 -4.40 -5.66 -5.71
C LYS A 11 -4.49 -4.87 -4.39
N LEU A 12 -3.63 -3.85 -4.23
CA LEU A 12 -3.65 -2.97 -3.06
C LEU A 12 -4.97 -2.19 -2.94
N LYS A 13 -5.45 -1.63 -4.06
CA LYS A 13 -6.76 -0.96 -4.11
C LYS A 13 -7.92 -1.89 -3.76
N PHE A 14 -7.86 -3.16 -4.18
CA PHE A 14 -8.86 -4.15 -3.81
C PHE A 14 -8.84 -4.43 -2.29
N ILE A 15 -7.66 -4.58 -1.70
CA ILE A 15 -7.51 -4.76 -0.24
C ILE A 15 -8.08 -3.56 0.50
N LEU A 16 -7.71 -2.34 0.10
CA LEU A 16 -8.17 -1.09 0.72
C LEU A 16 -9.70 -1.01 0.74
N ARG A 17 -10.35 -1.16 -0.43
CA ARG A 17 -11.82 -1.12 -0.55
C ARG A 17 -12.51 -2.18 0.32
N ARG A 18 -11.89 -3.36 0.43
CA ARG A 18 -12.44 -4.46 1.24
C ARG A 18 -12.38 -4.14 2.72
N GLU A 19 -11.28 -3.57 3.20
CA GLU A 19 -11.10 -3.23 4.61
C GLU A 19 -11.88 -1.97 5.01
N GLU A 20 -11.94 -0.94 4.16
CA GLU A 20 -12.84 0.22 4.35
C GLU A 20 -14.29 -0.27 4.52
N GLY A 21 -14.76 -1.14 3.62
CA GLY A 21 -16.11 -1.71 3.72
C GLY A 21 -16.34 -2.64 4.93
N ARG A 22 -15.28 -3.12 5.59
CA ARG A 22 -15.37 -3.86 6.86
C ARG A 22 -15.44 -2.90 8.04
N ALA A 23 -14.61 -1.86 8.04
CA ALA A 23 -14.59 -0.81 9.05
C ALA A 23 -15.95 -0.08 9.10
N ASP A 24 -16.50 0.29 7.93
CA ASP A 24 -17.82 0.95 7.81
C ASP A 24 -18.97 0.13 8.41
N LYS A 25 -18.84 -1.20 8.38
CA LYS A 25 -19.82 -2.15 8.93
C LYS A 25 -19.60 -2.46 10.41
N GLY A 26 -18.55 -1.92 11.03
CA GLY A 26 -18.14 -2.26 12.38
C GLY A 26 -17.73 -3.72 12.54
N ASP A 27 -17.18 -4.36 11.49
CA ASP A 27 -16.65 -5.72 11.61
C ASP A 27 -15.39 -5.69 12.48
N ASN A 28 -15.41 -6.39 13.63
CA ASN A 28 -14.27 -6.46 14.56
C ASN A 28 -12.99 -7.08 13.95
N ARG A 29 -13.06 -7.62 12.73
CA ARG A 29 -11.91 -8.11 11.97
C ARG A 29 -11.31 -7.07 11.03
N ALA A 30 -11.96 -5.91 10.86
CA ALA A 30 -11.41 -4.79 10.12
C ALA A 30 -10.06 -4.39 10.69
N LEU A 31 -9.21 -3.84 9.83
CA LEU A 31 -8.00 -3.16 10.28
C LEU A 31 -8.39 -1.90 11.06
N ASP A 32 -7.45 -1.46 11.90
CA ASP A 32 -7.58 -0.20 12.61
C ASP A 32 -7.75 0.97 11.63
N VAL A 33 -8.55 1.96 12.00
CA VAL A 33 -8.89 3.08 11.10
C VAL A 33 -7.66 3.94 10.78
N LEU A 34 -6.78 4.18 11.77
CA LEU A 34 -5.55 4.95 11.54
C LEU A 34 -4.63 4.20 10.57
N PHE A 35 -4.56 2.88 10.74
CA PHE A 35 -3.81 2.04 9.81
C PHE A 35 -4.37 2.06 8.39
N LEU A 36 -5.71 2.09 8.25
CA LEU A 36 -6.35 2.18 6.94
C LEU A 36 -6.10 3.52 6.27
N ASP A 37 -6.04 4.61 7.04
CA ASP A 37 -5.67 5.93 6.53
C ASP A 37 -4.22 5.94 6.02
N ASP A 38 -3.28 5.38 6.78
CA ASP A 38 -1.88 5.26 6.35
C ASP A 38 -1.75 4.39 5.08
N PHE A 39 -2.45 3.26 5.04
CA PHE A 39 -2.45 2.37 3.88
C PHE A 39 -3.05 3.06 2.64
N LYS A 40 -4.09 3.86 2.82
CA LYS A 40 -4.70 4.66 1.74
C LYS A 40 -3.71 5.66 1.14
N ILE A 41 -2.98 6.40 1.99
CA ILE A 41 -1.96 7.36 1.53
C ILE A 41 -0.91 6.65 0.66
N VAL A 42 -0.44 5.48 1.09
CA VAL A 42 0.54 4.70 0.31
C VAL A 42 -0.03 4.25 -1.04
N VAL A 43 -1.30 3.82 -1.09
CA VAL A 43 -1.98 3.46 -2.35
C VAL A 43 -2.12 4.67 -3.29
N GLU A 44 -2.48 5.84 -2.76
CA GLU A 44 -2.58 7.09 -3.51
C GLU A 44 -1.20 7.51 -4.06
N ASN A 45 -0.13 7.36 -3.28
CA ASN A 45 1.23 7.65 -3.72
C ASN A 45 1.70 6.73 -4.85
N PHE A 46 1.37 5.43 -4.81
CA PHE A 46 1.65 4.52 -5.92
C PHE A 46 0.86 4.87 -7.19
N GLU A 47 -0.38 5.36 -7.05
CA GLU A 47 -1.17 5.84 -8.18
C GLU A 47 -0.56 7.10 -8.79
N TRP A 48 -0.15 8.05 -7.96
CA TRP A 48 0.55 9.24 -8.41
C TRP A 48 1.84 8.90 -9.19
N ILE A 49 2.71 8.02 -8.67
CA ILE A 49 3.90 7.57 -9.39
C ILE A 49 3.54 6.97 -10.76
N LYS A 50 2.48 6.16 -10.82
CA LYS A 50 2.02 5.55 -12.08
C LYS A 50 1.70 6.63 -13.11
N GLU A 51 0.89 7.59 -12.72
CA GLU A 51 0.42 8.68 -13.59
C GLU A 51 1.57 9.58 -14.02
N SER A 52 2.47 9.94 -13.10
CA SER A 52 3.65 10.76 -13.40
C SER A 52 4.58 10.09 -14.41
N ILE A 53 4.81 8.78 -14.31
CA ILE A 53 5.59 8.04 -15.31
C ILE A 53 4.86 7.99 -16.65
N GLU A 54 3.54 7.74 -16.65
CA GLU A 54 2.72 7.68 -17.88
C GLU A 54 2.68 9.03 -18.60
N ASN A 55 2.74 10.14 -17.86
CA ASN A 55 2.77 11.51 -18.36
C ASN A 55 4.18 12.02 -18.72
N GLY A 56 5.23 11.28 -18.35
CA GLY A 56 6.62 11.68 -18.59
C GLY A 56 7.08 12.85 -17.73
N GLU A 57 6.56 12.96 -16.50
CA GLU A 57 6.93 13.99 -15.52
C GLU A 57 8.36 13.79 -14.98
N ASP A 58 8.99 14.90 -14.58
CA ASP A 58 10.33 14.90 -13.98
C ASP A 58 10.25 14.53 -12.49
N PRO A 59 10.84 13.41 -12.05
CA PRO A 59 10.81 13.00 -10.64
C PRO A 59 11.51 13.99 -9.69
N THR A 60 12.43 14.82 -10.21
CA THR A 60 13.21 15.76 -9.38
C THR A 60 12.37 16.94 -8.90
N GLU A 61 11.20 17.20 -9.49
CA GLU A 61 10.25 18.20 -9.00
C GLU A 61 9.64 17.82 -7.63
N TYR A 62 9.80 16.56 -7.21
CA TYR A 62 9.19 15.99 -6.01
C TYR A 62 10.22 15.45 -5.02
N ASP A 63 11.42 16.04 -5.00
CA ASP A 63 12.55 15.66 -4.12
C ASP A 63 13.10 14.24 -4.33
N PHE A 64 12.67 13.52 -5.38
CA PHE A 64 13.21 12.21 -5.72
C PHE A 64 14.29 12.31 -6.79
N ASN A 65 15.39 11.57 -6.63
CA ASN A 65 16.41 11.47 -7.68
C ASN A 65 15.90 10.71 -8.91
N SER A 66 14.93 9.80 -8.71
CA SER A 66 14.28 9.04 -9.77
C SER A 66 12.92 8.48 -9.31
N TRP A 67 12.06 8.10 -10.25
CA TRP A 67 10.83 7.34 -9.96
C TRP A 67 11.09 5.98 -9.29
N VAL A 68 12.32 5.43 -9.40
CA VAL A 68 12.71 4.19 -8.70
C VAL A 68 12.83 4.46 -7.21
N ASP A 69 13.43 5.59 -6.84
CA ASP A 69 13.61 5.97 -5.44
C ASP A 69 12.26 6.24 -4.79
N ALA A 70 11.37 6.95 -5.49
CA ALA A 70 9.99 7.14 -5.06
C ALA A 70 9.24 5.82 -4.85
N LEU A 71 9.40 4.86 -5.79
CA LEU A 71 8.78 3.55 -5.66
C LEU A 71 9.31 2.78 -4.44
N ASN A 72 10.63 2.79 -4.23
CA ASN A 72 11.25 2.07 -3.12
C ASN A 72 10.82 2.65 -1.76
N GLU A 73 10.78 3.97 -1.61
CA GLU A 73 10.33 4.66 -0.39
C GLU A 73 8.91 4.19 0.02
N TYR A 74 7.98 4.18 -0.93
CA TYR A 74 6.61 3.76 -0.64
C TYR A 74 6.44 2.24 -0.51
N LEU A 75 7.35 1.46 -1.08
CA LEU A 75 7.41 0.03 -0.79
C LEU A 75 7.84 -0.23 0.65
N ASP A 76 8.84 0.49 1.14
CA ASP A 76 9.29 0.38 2.53
C ASP A 76 8.15 0.78 3.49
N CYS A 77 7.43 1.87 3.20
CA CYS A 77 6.21 2.23 3.94
C CYS A 77 5.16 1.12 3.93
N LEU A 78 4.92 0.49 2.77
CA LEU A 78 3.98 -0.64 2.66
C LEU A 78 4.45 -1.87 3.45
N TYR A 79 5.76 -2.12 3.51
CA TYR A 79 6.34 -3.20 4.32
C TYR A 79 6.16 -2.93 5.82
N ASP A 80 6.44 -1.72 6.30
CA ASP A 80 6.27 -1.34 7.71
C ASP A 80 4.81 -1.46 8.17
N ILE A 81 3.89 -1.06 7.29
CA ILE A 81 2.44 -1.24 7.42
C ILE A 81 2.12 -2.75 7.53
N GLY A 82 2.64 -3.57 6.61
CA GLY A 82 2.47 -5.01 6.67
C GLY A 82 2.97 -5.65 7.97
N ASP A 83 4.16 -5.26 8.43
CA ASP A 83 4.79 -5.78 9.66
C ASP A 83 3.95 -5.44 10.90
N THR A 84 3.49 -4.19 11.00
CA THR A 84 2.63 -3.71 12.10
C THR A 84 1.34 -4.50 12.22
N VAL A 85 0.70 -4.86 11.10
CA VAL A 85 -0.50 -5.72 11.10
C VAL A 85 -0.19 -7.15 11.53
N THR A 86 0.97 -7.68 11.15
CA THR A 86 1.36 -9.04 11.54
C THR A 86 1.77 -9.16 13.01
N ILE A 87 2.37 -8.11 13.60
CA ILE A 87 2.83 -8.12 15.00
C ILE A 87 1.67 -7.89 15.99
N SER A 88 0.65 -7.10 15.61
CA SER A 88 -0.46 -6.74 16.52
C SER A 88 -1.51 -7.83 16.74
N ARG A 89 -1.49 -8.92 15.96
CA ARG A 89 -2.40 -10.08 16.13
C ARG A 89 -1.66 -11.26 16.75
N ASP A 90 -2.00 -11.50 18.01
CA ASP A 90 -1.64 -12.63 18.86
C ASP A 90 -1.16 -13.89 18.08
N SER A 91 0.08 -14.29 18.39
CA SER A 91 0.98 -15.33 17.86
C SER A 91 0.44 -16.75 17.61
N ARG A 92 -0.88 -16.95 17.52
CA ARG A 92 -1.53 -18.26 17.32
C ARG A 92 -2.32 -18.38 16.03
N ILE A 93 -2.42 -17.30 15.26
CA ILE A 93 -3.00 -17.33 13.92
C ILE A 93 -1.89 -16.92 12.95
N ASN A 94 -1.17 -17.93 12.44
CA ASN A 94 -0.37 -17.79 11.23
C ASN A 94 -1.17 -16.99 10.18
N ASP A 95 -0.51 -16.05 9.52
CA ASP A 95 -0.33 -16.09 8.06
C ASP A 95 0.05 -14.68 7.58
N GLU A 96 1.34 -14.43 7.34
CA GLU A 96 1.97 -14.15 6.03
C GLU A 96 1.11 -13.55 4.88
N LYS A 97 0.03 -12.80 5.15
CA LYS A 97 -1.01 -12.51 4.14
C LYS A 97 -1.09 -11.07 3.65
N PHE A 98 -0.36 -10.12 4.23
CA PHE A 98 -0.51 -8.74 3.79
C PHE A 98 0.23 -8.44 2.47
N LEU A 99 1.28 -9.21 2.13
CA LEU A 99 2.11 -8.94 0.95
C LEU A 99 2.37 -10.14 0.02
N TRP A 100 2.01 -11.37 0.42
CA TRP A 100 2.06 -12.51 -0.50
C TRP A 100 0.82 -12.54 -1.37
N VAL A 101 0.84 -11.76 -2.45
CA VAL A 101 -0.04 -12.05 -3.58
C VAL A 101 0.66 -13.06 -4.49
N SER A 102 0.47 -14.35 -4.20
CA SER A 102 0.75 -15.46 -5.12
C SER A 102 -0.12 -15.39 -6.36
#